data_AF-A0A7C4NW26-F1
#
_entry.id   AF-A0A7C4NW26-F1
#
_cell.length_a   1.000
_cell.length_b   1.000
_cell.length_c   1.000
_cell.angle_alpha   90.00
_cell.angle_beta   90.00
_cell.angle_gamma   90.00
#
_symmetry.space_group_name_H-M   'P 1'
#
loop_
_entity.id
_entity.type
_entity.pdbx_description
1 polymer ?
#
loop_
_entity_poly.entity_id
_entity_poly.type
_entity_poly.pdbx_seq_one_letter_code
_entity_poly.pdbx_strand_id
1 'polypeptide(L)'
;MLLLLVLILVGLIINLKIRIKAISTLLSAFRENPRYPKTLIYLGLIYLNEGDLNSAEFYFQQALKLDKTSGEARYYLGEIYFKKGDKTKAEELWQSIIYLSPDSEWANKATQRLFLLKRTS
;
A
#
# COMPACT_ATOMS: atom_id res chain seq x y z
N MET A 1 10.38 -21.32 27.33
CA MET A 1 9.49 -20.13 27.25
C MET A 1 10.27 -18.82 27.10
N LEU A 2 11.30 -18.56 27.93
CA LEU A 2 12.12 -17.33 27.85
C LEU A 2 12.86 -17.13 26.51
N LEU A 3 13.46 -18.17 25.94
CA LEU A 3 14.18 -18.11 24.66
C LEU A 3 13.29 -17.69 23.48
N LEU A 4 12.06 -18.23 23.41
CA LEU A 4 11.08 -17.88 22.38
C LEU A 4 10.71 -16.39 22.47
N LEU A 5 10.53 -15.89 23.69
CA LEU A 5 10.25 -14.48 23.97
C LEU A 5 11.39 -13.57 23.51
N VAL A 6 12.64 -13.95 23.76
CA VAL A 6 13.83 -13.22 23.31
C VAL A 6 13.91 -13.19 21.77
N LEU A 7 13.65 -14.31 21.08
CA LEU A 7 13.67 -14.34 19.61
C LEU A 7 12.59 -13.43 19.00
N ILE A 8 11.38 -13.42 19.59
CA ILE A 8 10.31 -12.52 19.17
C ILE A 8 10.72 -11.05 19.37
N LEU A 9 11.29 -10.71 20.53
CA LEU A 9 11.76 -9.36 20.83
C LEU A 9 12.88 -8.91 19.90
N VAL A 10 13.87 -9.77 19.64
CA VAL A 10 14.97 -9.49 18.70
C VAL A 10 14.42 -9.25 17.30
N GLY A 11 13.49 -10.11 16.84
CA GLY A 11 12.82 -9.93 15.55
C GLY A 11 12.06 -8.60 15.46
N LEU A 12 11.33 -8.23 16.51
CA LEU A 12 10.60 -6.96 16.59
C LEU A 12 11.55 -5.75 16.53
N ILE A 13 12.64 -5.79 17.30
CA ILE A 13 13.64 -4.71 17.32
C ILE A 13 14.30 -4.54 15.95
N ILE A 14 14.66 -5.65 15.29
CA ILE A 14 15.24 -5.63 13.94
C ILE A 14 14.25 -5.02 12.95
N ASN A 15 12.98 -5.44 12.99
CA ASN A 15 11.94 -4.92 12.11
C ASN A 15 11.75 -3.41 12.30
N LEU A 16 11.63 -2.95 13.56
CA LEU A 16 11.51 -1.54 13.90
C LEU A 16 12.72 -0.72 13.42
N LYS A 17 13.94 -1.22 13.57
CA LYS A 17 15.15 -0.53 13.13
C LYS A 17 15.22 -0.40 11.61
N ILE A 18 14.88 -1.47 10.88
CA ILE A 18 14.84 -1.46 9.42
C ILE A 18 13.76 -0.48 8.94
N ARG A 19 12.59 -0.49 9.56
CA ARG A 19 11.49 0.43 9.27
C ARG A 19 11.88 1.89 9.46
N ILE A 20 12.43 2.25 10.63
CA ILE A 20 12.86 3.62 10.92
C ILE A 20 13.89 4.08 9.88
N LYS A 21 14.84 3.21 9.53
CA LYS A 21 15.83 3.51 8.49
C LYS A 21 15.17 3.71 7.11
N ALA A 22 14.26 2.82 6.72
CA ALA A 22 13.56 2.90 5.44
C ALA A 22 12.72 4.19 5.32
N ILE A 23 11.96 4.52 6.36
CA ILE A 23 11.17 5.76 6.41
C ILE A 23 12.10 6.97 6.37
N SER A 24 13.19 6.99 7.13
CA SER A 24 14.16 8.09 7.11
C SER A 24 14.76 8.32 5.72
N THR A 25 15.19 7.25 5.05
CA THR A 25 15.72 7.31 3.68
C THR A 25 14.67 7.76 2.66
N LEU A 26 13.42 7.31 2.80
CA LEU A 26 12.34 7.75 1.93
C LEU A 26 12.00 9.23 2.17
N LEU A 27 12.01 9.69 3.41
CA LEU A 27 11.78 11.10 3.71
C LEU A 27 12.92 12.00 3.21
N SER A 28 14.17 11.56 3.25
CA SER A 28 15.27 12.31 2.62
C SER A 28 15.13 12.33 1.10
N ALA A 29 14.80 11.20 0.47
CA ALA A 29 14.54 11.14 -0.97
C ALA A 29 13.34 12.03 -1.38
N PHE A 30 12.30 12.10 -0.54
CA PHE A 30 11.18 13.01 -0.75
C PHE A 30 11.60 14.48 -0.67
N ARG A 31 12.52 14.84 0.24
CA ARG A 31 13.04 16.22 0.30
C ARG A 31 13.81 16.61 -0.95
N GLU A 32 14.56 15.68 -1.54
CA GLU A 32 15.30 15.91 -2.78
C GLU A 32 14.38 15.97 -4.01
N ASN A 33 13.33 15.15 -4.05
CA ASN A 33 12.32 15.19 -5.11
C ASN A 33 10.89 15.08 -4.55
N PRO A 34 10.30 16.20 -4.11
CA PRO A 34 8.97 16.22 -3.48
C PRO A 34 7.82 15.83 -4.41
N ARG A 35 8.09 15.75 -5.72
CA ARG A 35 7.11 15.42 -6.75
C ARG A 35 7.20 13.99 -7.25
N TYR A 36 7.97 13.13 -6.58
CA TYR A 36 8.08 11.73 -6.97
C TYR A 36 7.04 10.85 -6.25
N PRO A 37 5.95 10.41 -6.93
CA PRO A 37 4.85 9.68 -6.27
C PRO A 37 5.31 8.34 -5.67
N LYS A 38 6.36 7.76 -6.23
CA LYS A 38 6.88 6.44 -5.83
C LYS A 38 7.37 6.40 -4.39
N THR A 39 7.91 7.52 -3.88
CA THR A 39 8.33 7.63 -2.48
C THR A 39 7.13 7.53 -1.53
N LEU A 40 6.00 8.15 -1.90
CA LEU A 40 4.75 8.07 -1.13
C LEU A 40 4.16 6.67 -1.20
N ILE A 41 4.22 6.00 -2.36
CA ILE A 41 3.81 4.59 -2.50
C ILE A 41 4.62 3.70 -1.55
N TYR A 42 5.95 3.85 -1.50
CA TYR A 42 6.78 3.07 -0.59
C TYR A 42 6.47 3.32 0.89
N LEU A 43 6.20 4.58 1.28
CA LEU A 43 5.73 4.87 2.63
C LEU A 43 4.39 4.17 2.91
N GLY A 44 3.43 4.26 1.98
CA GLY A 44 2.14 3.58 2.10
C GLY A 44 2.29 2.06 2.26
N LEU A 45 3.20 1.44 1.51
CA LEU A 45 3.50 0.00 1.61
C LEU A 45 4.09 -0.40 2.97
N ILE A 46 4.98 0.43 3.52
CA ILE A 46 5.56 0.19 4.86
C ILE A 46 4.44 0.16 5.90
N TYR A 47 3.57 1.18 5.92
CA TYR A 47 2.45 1.23 6.86
C TYR A 47 1.41 0.12 6.61
N LEU A 48 1.16 -0.24 5.35
CA LEU A 48 0.26 -1.34 5.01
C LEU A 48 0.78 -2.68 5.56
N ASN A 49 2.09 -2.92 5.47
CA ASN A 49 2.74 -4.11 6.00
C ASN A 49 2.68 -4.18 7.54
N GLU A 50 2.59 -3.03 8.20
CA GLU A 50 2.40 -2.93 9.66
C GLU A 50 0.93 -3.09 10.09
N GLY A 51 0.00 -3.13 9.13
CA GLY A 51 -1.42 -3.12 9.42
C GLY A 51 -1.96 -1.75 9.83
N ASP A 52 -1.16 -0.68 9.78
CA ASP A 52 -1.64 0.68 9.95
C ASP A 52 -2.32 1.15 8.65
N LEU A 53 -3.56 0.72 8.50
CA LEU A 53 -4.37 1.00 7.32
C LEU A 53 -4.66 2.50 7.14
N ASN A 54 -4.64 3.30 8.21
CA ASN A 54 -4.92 4.73 8.15
C ASN A 54 -3.73 5.52 7.60
N SER A 55 -2.53 5.24 8.12
CA SER A 55 -1.31 5.84 7.57
C SER A 55 -1.09 5.38 6.13
N ALA A 56 -1.28 4.10 5.84
CA ALA A 56 -1.16 3.56 4.49
C ALA A 56 -2.09 4.30 3.50
N GLU A 57 -3.38 4.44 3.87
CA GLU A 57 -4.37 5.16 3.07
C GLU A 57 -3.93 6.59 2.80
N PHE A 58 -3.48 7.31 3.82
CA PHE A 58 -3.01 8.68 3.67
C PHE A 58 -1.92 8.78 2.61
N TYR A 59 -0.88 7.95 2.67
CA TYR A 59 0.24 8.02 1.73
C TYR A 59 -0.15 7.62 0.30
N PHE A 60 -1.01 6.62 0.10
CA PHE A 60 -1.51 6.29 -1.24
C PHE A 60 -2.40 7.41 -1.81
N GLN A 61 -3.21 8.07 -0.98
CA GLN A 61 -3.97 9.24 -1.41
C GLN A 61 -3.04 10.41 -1.80
N GLN A 62 -1.97 10.67 -1.05
CA GLN A 62 -0.98 11.68 -1.45
C GLN A 62 -0.28 11.30 -2.76
N ALA A 63 0.05 10.02 -2.96
CA ALA A 63 0.62 9.55 -4.22
C ALA A 63 -0.33 9.82 -5.40
N LEU A 64 -1.63 9.55 -5.23
CA LEU A 64 -2.65 9.84 -6.25
C LEU A 64 -2.91 11.33 -6.48
N LYS A 65 -2.63 12.19 -5.50
CA LYS A 65 -2.65 13.65 -5.71
C LYS A 65 -1.50 14.11 -6.61
N LEU A 66 -0.34 13.48 -6.52
CA LEU A 66 0.80 13.78 -7.39
C LEU A 66 0.68 13.15 -8.77
N ASP A 67 0.21 11.90 -8.83
CA ASP A 67 -0.05 11.17 -10.07
C ASP A 67 -1.39 10.44 -10.00
N LYS A 68 -2.41 11.06 -10.61
CA LYS A 68 -3.77 10.52 -10.67
C LYS A 68 -3.88 9.24 -11.50
N THR A 69 -2.88 8.94 -12.34
CA THR A 69 -2.85 7.78 -13.24
C THR A 69 -2.15 6.57 -12.62
N SER A 70 -1.59 6.71 -11.41
CA SER A 70 -0.92 5.61 -10.71
C SER A 70 -1.87 4.44 -10.43
N GLY A 71 -1.78 3.39 -11.25
CA GLY A 71 -2.48 2.13 -11.04
C GLY A 71 -2.04 1.43 -9.75
N GLU A 72 -0.76 1.56 -9.39
CA GLU A 72 -0.17 1.02 -8.16
C GLU A 72 -0.81 1.61 -6.90
N ALA A 73 -0.80 2.94 -6.76
CA ALA A 73 -1.36 3.59 -5.59
C ALA A 73 -2.86 3.33 -5.46
N ARG A 74 -3.57 3.33 -6.59
CA ARG A 74 -5.01 3.03 -6.65
C ARG A 74 -5.31 1.58 -6.27
N TYR A 75 -4.47 0.63 -6.69
CA TYR A 75 -4.60 -0.79 -6.34
C TYR A 75 -4.50 -1.00 -4.83
N TYR A 76 -3.44 -0.48 -4.21
CA TYR A 76 -3.23 -0.62 -2.77
C TYR A 76 -4.26 0.16 -1.94
N LEU A 77 -4.81 1.25 -2.46
CA LEU A 77 -5.96 1.90 -1.83
C LEU A 77 -7.19 0.98 -1.84
N GLY A 78 -7.43 0.26 -2.93
CA GLY A 78 -8.47 -0.77 -3.00
C GLY A 78 -8.24 -1.91 -2.00
N GLU A 79 -7.01 -2.38 -1.85
CA GLU A 79 -6.63 -3.37 -0.83
C GLU A 79 -6.96 -2.90 0.59
N ILE A 80 -6.72 -1.62 0.88
CA ILE A 80 -7.02 -1.03 2.18
C ILE A 80 -8.52 -1.02 2.44
N TYR A 81 -9.34 -0.55 1.49
CA TYR A 81 -10.78 -0.52 1.67
C TYR A 81 -11.37 -1.93 1.80
N PHE A 82 -10.83 -2.90 1.05
CA PHE A 82 -11.21 -4.30 1.20
C PHE A 82 -10.90 -4.81 2.62
N LYS A 83 -9.70 -4.54 3.16
CA LYS A 83 -9.32 -4.89 4.54
C LYS A 83 -10.17 -4.18 5.60
N LYS A 84 -10.64 -2.97 5.31
CA LYS A 84 -11.57 -2.21 6.17
C LYS A 84 -13.02 -2.70 6.06
N GLY A 85 -13.32 -3.63 5.16
CA GLY A 85 -14.66 -4.18 4.94
C GLY A 85 -15.51 -3.39 3.93
N ASP A 86 -15.00 -2.27 3.41
CA ASP A 86 -15.66 -1.49 2.35
C ASP A 86 -15.36 -2.10 0.98
N LYS A 87 -16.04 -3.22 0.71
CA LYS A 87 -15.91 -3.99 -0.53
C LYS A 87 -16.35 -3.18 -1.76
N THR A 88 -17.37 -2.34 -1.62
CA THR A 88 -17.88 -1.49 -2.70
C THR A 88 -16.80 -0.52 -3.18
N LYS A 89 -16.17 0.20 -2.25
CA LYS A 89 -15.11 1.15 -2.61
C LYS A 89 -13.85 0.45 -3.13
N ALA A 90 -13.53 -0.73 -2.62
CA ALA A 90 -12.44 -1.53 -3.16
C ALA A 90 -12.70 -1.92 -4.63
N GLU A 91 -13.92 -2.36 -4.95
CA GLU A 91 -14.34 -2.69 -6.30
C GLU A 91 -14.24 -1.48 -7.24
N GLU A 92 -14.77 -0.32 -6.86
CA GLU A 92 -14.68 0.92 -7.65
C GLU A 92 -13.22 1.30 -7.98
N LEU A 93 -12.33 1.20 -6.99
CA LEU A 93 -10.91 1.50 -7.17
C LEU A 93 -10.22 0.52 -8.11
N TRP A 94 -10.51 -0.78 -8.01
CA TRP A 94 -9.94 -1.77 -8.91
C TRP A 94 -10.50 -1.68 -10.33
N GLN A 95 -11.80 -1.44 -10.50
CA GLN A 95 -12.42 -1.23 -11.81
C GLN A 95 -11.82 -0.01 -12.53
N SER A 96 -11.60 1.10 -11.80
CA SER A 96 -11.01 2.29 -12.40
C SER A 96 -9.57 2.10 -12.90
N ILE A 97 -8.81 1.15 -12.37
CA ILE A 97 -7.48 0.79 -12.91
C ILE A 97 -7.62 0.19 -14.31
N ILE A 98 -8.58 -0.72 -14.50
CA ILE A 98 -8.85 -1.37 -15.78
C ILE A 98 -9.32 -0.34 -16.82
N TYR A 99 -10.13 0.63 -16.40
CA TYR A 99 -10.58 1.71 -17.29
C TYR A 99 -9.44 2.65 -17.72
N LEU A 100 -8.56 3.03 -16.79
CA LEU A 100 -7.51 4.01 -17.05
C LEU A 100 -6.29 3.42 -17.78
N SER A 101 -5.94 2.17 -17.46
CA SER A 101 -4.71 1.53 -17.94
C SER A 101 -4.93 0.04 -18.16
N PRO A 102 -5.77 -0.37 -19.14
CA PRO A 102 -6.19 -1.77 -19.33
C PRO A 102 -5.03 -2.75 -19.55
N ASP A 103 -3.93 -2.29 -20.18
CA ASP A 103 -2.78 -3.13 -20.51
C ASP A 103 -1.69 -3.15 -19.41
N SER A 104 -1.96 -2.53 -18.26
CA SER A 104 -0.99 -2.44 -17.16
C SER A 104 -0.97 -3.71 -16.29
N GLU A 105 0.18 -4.01 -15.68
CA GLU A 105 0.27 -5.09 -14.67
C GLU A 105 -0.74 -4.90 -13.53
N TRP A 106 -1.05 -3.65 -13.18
CA TRP A 106 -2.02 -3.30 -12.14
C TRP A 106 -3.46 -3.62 -12.56
N ALA A 107 -3.80 -3.50 -13.85
CA ALA A 107 -5.10 -3.93 -14.35
C ALA A 107 -5.25 -5.45 -14.27
N ASN A 108 -4.19 -6.22 -14.53
CA ASN A 108 -4.19 -7.67 -14.33
C ASN A 108 -4.41 -8.05 -12.85
N LYS A 109 -3.69 -7.40 -11.92
CA LYS A 109 -3.89 -7.63 -10.48
C LYS A 109 -5.28 -7.20 -10.01
N ALA A 110 -5.79 -6.08 -10.50
CA ALA A 110 -7.14 -5.58 -10.19
C ALA A 110 -8.21 -6.56 -10.68
N THR A 111 -8.06 -7.11 -11.89
CA THR A 111 -8.96 -8.12 -12.44
C THR A 111 -9.01 -9.38 -11.57
N GLN A 112 -7.85 -9.86 -11.11
CA GLN A 112 -7.79 -10.99 -10.18
C GLN A 112 -8.53 -10.70 -8.88
N ARG A 113 -8.36 -9.50 -8.30
CA ARG A 113 -9.07 -9.08 -7.09
C ARG A 113 -10.58 -9.01 -7.28
N LEU A 114 -11.04 -8.44 -8.38
CA LEU A 114 -12.46 -8.37 -8.71
C LEU A 114 -13.07 -9.76 -8.91
N PHE A 115 -12.34 -10.67 -9.55
CA PHE A 115 -12.78 -12.07 -9.69
C PHE A 115 -12.93 -12.77 -8.33
N LEU A 116 -11.96 -12.60 -7.44
CA LEU A 116 -12.02 -13.16 -6.09
C LEU A 116 -13.15 -12.55 -5.26
N LEU A 117 -13.39 -11.24 -5.39
CA LEU A 117 -14.46 -10.55 -4.68
C LEU A 117 -15.82 -11.17 -4.99
N LYS A 118 -16.13 -11.34 -6.29
CA LYS A 118 -17.40 -11.92 -6.78
C LYS A 118 -17.65 -13.37 -6.37
N ARG A 119 -16.59 -14.12 -6.05
CA ARG A 119 -16.69 -15.51 -5.56
C ARG A 119 -16.94 -15.61 -4.06
N THR A 120 -16.73 -14.52 -3.32
CA THR A 120 -16.83 -14.47 -1.85
C THR A 120 -17.99 -13.59 -1.36
N SER A 121 -18.75 -13.02 -2.29
CA SER A 121 -20.01 -12.31 -2.10
C SER A 121 -21.18 -13.24 -2.41
#